data_AF-A0A7Z9LA18-F1
#
_entry.id   AF-A0A7Z9LA18-F1
#
_cell.length_a   1.000
_cell.length_b   1.000
_cell.length_c   1.000
_cell.angle_alpha   90.00
_cell.angle_beta   90.00
_cell.angle_gamma   90.00
#
_symmetry.space_group_name_H-M   'P 1'
#
loop_
_entity.id
_entity.type
_entity.pdbx_description
1 polymer ?
#
loop_
_entity_poly.entity_id
_entity_poly.type
_entity_poly.pdbx_seq_one_letter_code
_entity_poly.pdbx_strand_id
1 'polypeptide(L)'
;MSESSSQWRWFQHALIVVTMLATALCFAVGCPAPSTPNSSEDPAAEKDNGQTAKPASADEPSASGEQNSEGSKDEASHSGEDESAEKAVVVDPAPIDPEAKKKASEEPEELFKDWPEPAYVLFLTGRQHGYIEPCGCTGLENQKGGLARRDTLLHQLRSKKWNVVPIDVGNQVRRFGRQPEIKFQLTVNSLQRMKYQAVGLGPDDLKLPAGELIALIAGDSNQATPFVAANVVVLDRSLLPEFQVIQVGDQKIGVTAVLADAQHKLLNNGDLILEPMVASLTRVWPKLAAAKCDFHLLLCYGSLQVSRQLARQFPQFQVVVTAGGSGPPTFEPEVVEPARNLLIQVGPKGMYAGALGIFSDPQNPLRYQRISLSSRFKDSTEMLDQLKSYQSELQRTGLTGLGLRPIAHASNRNFTGSQVCGDCHTKAYEIWKKTPHARATDSLIKPPERQDIARHFDPECLSCHVTGWNPQKYFPYQTGYWSLEKTFNMKGNGCENCHGPGSHHVAAESGDLGVDDQQRAVLRKQMQLTLADARQNKCMECHDLDNSPDFHDPGAFETYWKEVEHRGKD
;
A
#
# COMPACT_ATOMS: atom_id res chain seq x y z
N MET A 1 3.21 -8.13 63.12
CA MET A 1 3.56 -7.34 64.32
C MET A 1 4.74 -6.44 63.97
N SER A 2 4.72 -5.11 64.05
CA SER A 2 3.69 -4.07 63.92
C SER A 2 4.45 -2.75 63.88
N GLU A 3 5.03 -2.33 62.74
CA GLU A 3 5.73 -1.03 62.69
C GLU A 3 6.06 -0.48 61.27
N SER A 4 5.28 -0.76 60.23
CA SER A 4 5.53 -0.19 58.88
C SER A 4 4.36 0.56 58.24
N SER A 5 3.24 0.76 58.95
CA SER A 5 2.03 1.39 58.39
C SER A 5 1.86 2.89 58.69
N SER A 6 2.78 3.54 59.43
CA SER A 6 2.65 4.96 59.79
C SER A 6 3.39 5.93 58.88
N GLN A 7 4.43 5.50 58.13
CA GLN A 7 5.20 6.39 57.25
C GLN A 7 4.54 6.64 55.88
N TRP A 8 3.65 5.75 55.43
CA TRP A 8 2.94 5.88 54.14
C TRP A 8 1.77 6.88 54.15
N ARG A 9 1.24 7.22 55.33
CA ARG A 9 0.13 8.18 55.46
C ARG A 9 0.57 9.65 55.34
N TRP A 10 1.82 9.96 55.67
CA TRP A 10 2.38 11.32 55.56
C TRP A 10 2.73 11.72 54.12
N PHE A 11 3.17 10.76 53.29
CA PHE A 11 3.48 11.03 51.88
C PHE A 11 2.23 11.27 51.01
N GLN A 12 1.09 10.63 51.33
CA GLN A 12 -0.16 10.85 50.57
C GLN A 12 -0.84 12.19 50.89
N HIS A 13 -0.61 12.78 52.07
CA HIS A 13 -1.21 14.07 52.43
C HIS A 13 -0.42 15.27 51.88
N ALA A 14 0.90 15.14 51.71
CA ALA A 14 1.73 16.19 51.10
C ALA A 14 1.47 16.36 49.58
N LEU A 15 1.12 15.29 48.87
CA LEU A 15 0.88 15.33 47.42
C LEU A 15 -0.49 15.90 47.05
N ILE A 16 -1.50 15.76 47.92
CA ILE A 16 -2.85 16.29 47.70
C ILE A 16 -2.89 17.82 47.94
N VAL A 17 -2.07 18.34 48.86
CA VAL A 17 -1.99 19.80 49.15
C VAL A 17 -1.23 20.57 48.06
N VAL A 18 -0.26 19.96 47.39
CA VAL A 18 0.48 20.58 46.27
C VAL A 18 -0.36 20.61 44.98
N THR A 19 -1.31 19.69 44.82
CA THR A 19 -2.16 19.62 43.61
C THR A 19 -3.37 20.56 43.65
N MET A 20 -3.85 20.95 44.85
CA MET A 20 -4.95 21.92 45.01
C MET A 20 -4.51 23.40 44.98
N LEU A 21 -3.21 23.71 45.06
CA LEU A 21 -2.68 25.08 44.95
C LEU A 21 -2.28 25.47 43.52
N ALA A 22 -2.15 24.52 42.59
CA ALA A 22 -1.83 24.78 41.19
C ALA A 22 -3.08 24.98 40.29
N THR A 23 -4.28 24.68 40.80
CA THR A 23 -5.56 24.83 40.06
C THR A 23 -6.32 26.12 40.38
N ALA A 24 -5.79 26.97 41.26
CA ALA A 24 -6.41 28.25 41.64
C ALA A 24 -5.72 29.51 41.05
N LEU A 25 -4.75 29.35 40.13
CA LEU A 25 -3.98 30.46 39.54
C LEU A 25 -4.15 30.63 38.01
N CYS A 26 -5.24 30.11 37.42
CA CYS A 26 -5.55 30.28 35.99
C CYS A 26 -6.85 31.08 35.70
N PHE A 27 -7.40 31.78 36.69
CA PHE A 27 -8.57 32.66 36.50
C PHE A 27 -8.24 34.12 36.85
N ALA A 28 -7.31 34.75 36.13
CA ALA A 28 -7.10 36.21 36.19
C ALA A 28 -6.20 36.78 35.09
N VAL A 29 -6.42 36.49 33.80
CA VAL A 29 -5.95 37.37 32.71
C VAL A 29 -6.94 37.30 31.55
N GLY A 30 -7.56 38.44 31.22
CA GLY A 30 -8.66 38.56 30.28
C GLY A 30 -8.25 38.43 28.81
N CYS A 31 -9.17 37.86 28.02
CA CYS A 31 -9.13 37.87 26.56
C CYS A 31 -9.40 39.27 26.01
N PRO A 32 -8.61 39.79 25.05
CA PRO A 32 -9.06 40.85 24.16
C PRO A 32 -9.75 40.24 22.92
N ALA A 33 -10.92 40.78 22.60
CA ALA A 33 -11.68 40.45 21.40
C ALA A 33 -10.97 40.96 20.12
N PRO A 34 -11.09 40.29 18.97
CA PRO A 34 -10.55 40.81 17.71
C PRO A 34 -11.51 41.85 17.10
N SER A 35 -11.01 43.07 16.94
CA SER A 35 -11.60 44.14 16.16
C SER A 35 -11.48 43.88 14.66
N THR A 36 -12.56 44.08 13.92
CA THR A 36 -12.59 44.22 12.46
C THR A 36 -11.87 45.50 12.02
N PRO A 37 -11.28 45.50 10.82
CA PRO A 37 -11.25 46.73 10.04
C PRO A 37 -11.83 46.53 8.63
N ASN A 38 -12.64 47.51 8.27
CA ASN A 38 -13.25 47.72 6.97
C ASN A 38 -12.27 48.52 6.08
N SER A 39 -12.36 48.25 4.78
CA SER A 39 -12.08 49.10 3.62
C SER A 39 -11.24 50.40 3.70
N SER A 40 -10.40 50.53 2.67
CA SER A 40 -10.16 51.71 1.80
C SER A 40 -8.93 52.59 2.05
N GLU A 41 -8.35 52.94 0.89
CA GLU A 41 -7.50 54.10 0.53
C GLU A 41 -5.97 53.88 0.43
N ASP A 42 -5.53 53.75 -0.84
CA ASP A 42 -4.21 54.17 -1.34
C ASP A 42 -3.97 55.66 -1.09
N PRO A 43 -2.69 56.10 -1.05
CA PRO A 43 -2.20 56.83 -2.23
C PRO A 43 -0.73 56.53 -2.63
N ALA A 44 -0.52 56.51 -3.96
CA ALA A 44 0.53 57.14 -4.79
C ALA A 44 1.98 57.34 -4.24
N ALA A 45 3.06 57.39 -5.01
CA ALA A 45 3.48 57.06 -6.38
C ALA A 45 4.90 57.65 -6.53
N GLU A 46 5.86 56.93 -7.12
CA GLU A 46 7.06 57.50 -7.80
C GLU A 46 7.68 56.33 -8.61
N LYS A 47 7.39 56.21 -9.92
CA LYS A 47 8.08 56.79 -11.10
C LYS A 47 9.56 56.41 -11.21
N ASP A 48 9.88 55.53 -12.17
CA ASP A 48 10.79 55.88 -13.25
C ASP A 48 10.46 55.16 -14.58
N ASN A 49 10.63 55.92 -15.66
CA ASN A 49 10.48 55.69 -17.10
C ASN A 49 11.72 54.94 -17.65
N GLY A 50 11.83 54.43 -18.88
CA GLY A 50 11.05 54.51 -20.11
C GLY A 50 11.57 53.48 -21.14
N GLN A 51 10.72 53.03 -22.07
CA GLN A 51 10.74 53.39 -23.51
C GLN A 51 11.80 52.65 -24.37
N THR A 52 11.42 51.60 -25.12
CA THR A 52 10.80 51.54 -26.48
C THR A 52 11.79 51.58 -27.65
N ALA A 53 11.70 50.61 -28.56
CA ALA A 53 11.69 50.83 -30.03
C ALA A 53 11.27 49.56 -30.82
N LYS A 54 10.34 49.74 -31.75
CA LYS A 54 10.00 48.95 -32.97
C LYS A 54 10.55 49.75 -34.18
N PRO A 55 10.73 49.21 -35.42
CA PRO A 55 9.64 48.91 -36.41
C PRO A 55 9.93 47.73 -37.42
N ALA A 56 8.94 47.03 -38.03
CA ALA A 56 8.25 47.16 -39.36
C ALA A 56 9.19 47.10 -40.61
N SER A 57 8.92 46.54 -41.82
CA SER A 57 7.80 45.87 -42.53
C SER A 57 8.24 45.47 -43.98
N ALA A 58 7.37 44.79 -44.76
CA ALA A 58 7.25 44.76 -46.26
C ALA A 58 8.12 43.72 -47.03
N ASP A 59 7.76 43.05 -48.15
CA ASP A 59 6.67 43.08 -49.16
C ASP A 59 6.66 41.73 -49.97
N GLU A 60 5.52 41.41 -50.60
CA GLU A 60 5.31 40.44 -51.73
C GLU A 60 5.68 41.12 -53.11
N PRO A 61 5.72 40.49 -54.33
CA PRO A 61 4.75 39.49 -54.87
C PRO A 61 5.22 38.50 -56.01
N SER A 62 4.25 37.65 -56.44
CA SER A 62 3.91 37.31 -57.86
C SER A 62 4.36 35.99 -58.56
N ALA A 63 3.33 35.21 -58.94
CA ALA A 63 2.98 34.70 -60.30
C ALA A 63 3.33 33.26 -60.78
N SER A 64 2.24 32.48 -60.95
CA SER A 64 1.80 31.63 -62.10
C SER A 64 2.60 30.40 -62.58
N GLY A 65 1.89 29.27 -62.71
CA GLY A 65 2.21 28.18 -63.65
C GLY A 65 1.48 26.86 -63.36
N GLU A 66 0.43 26.56 -64.12
CA GLU A 66 -0.21 25.24 -64.20
C GLU A 66 0.73 24.17 -64.78
N GLN A 67 0.71 22.92 -64.28
CA GLN A 67 0.43 21.69 -65.05
C GLN A 67 0.71 20.39 -64.24
N ASN A 68 -0.25 19.45 -64.40
CA ASN A 68 -0.30 18.01 -64.13
C ASN A 68 1.01 17.24 -63.81
N SER A 69 0.96 16.34 -62.82
CA SER A 69 0.97 14.87 -63.01
C SER A 69 1.10 14.11 -61.68
N GLU A 70 0.39 12.99 -61.59
CA GLU A 70 0.40 12.00 -60.50
C GLU A 70 1.79 11.44 -60.17
N GLY A 71 2.02 11.08 -58.90
CA GLY A 71 3.08 10.14 -58.54
C GLY A 71 3.67 10.26 -57.12
N SER A 72 3.38 9.25 -56.31
CA SER A 72 4.20 8.75 -55.17
C SER A 72 4.36 9.62 -53.93
N LYS A 73 3.85 9.10 -52.80
CA LYS A 73 4.21 9.53 -51.44
C LYS A 73 5.46 8.77 -51.01
N ASP A 74 6.56 9.50 -50.86
CA ASP A 74 7.68 9.16 -49.97
C ASP A 74 7.85 10.32 -48.98
N GLU A 75 7.69 10.05 -47.68
CA GLU A 75 8.27 10.89 -46.62
C GLU A 75 8.84 9.97 -45.53
N ALA A 76 10.17 9.91 -45.52
CA ALA A 76 11.02 9.62 -44.37
C ALA A 76 10.98 10.87 -43.45
N SER A 77 10.78 10.81 -42.13
CA SER A 77 11.60 10.24 -41.05
C SER A 77 11.96 11.34 -40.04
N HIS A 78 11.83 10.99 -38.75
CA HIS A 78 12.50 11.46 -37.51
C HIS A 78 11.43 11.47 -36.40
N SER A 79 11.52 10.79 -35.26
CA SER A 79 12.61 10.08 -34.59
C SER A 79 11.97 9.16 -33.53
N GLY A 80 12.31 7.87 -33.54
CA GLY A 80 11.78 6.85 -32.62
C GLY A 80 12.70 6.59 -31.42
N GLU A 81 12.07 6.41 -30.26
CA GLU A 81 12.62 5.73 -29.10
C GLU A 81 12.44 4.21 -29.29
N ASP A 82 13.52 3.47 -29.04
CA ASP A 82 13.67 2.05 -29.36
C ASP A 82 13.12 1.18 -28.21
N GLU A 83 11.90 0.66 -28.38
CA GLU A 83 11.38 -0.51 -27.65
C GLU A 83 11.69 -1.78 -28.45
N SER A 84 12.71 -2.54 -28.05
CA SER A 84 12.88 -3.91 -28.52
C SER A 84 12.45 -4.89 -27.44
N ALA A 85 11.15 -5.20 -27.42
CA ALA A 85 10.61 -6.38 -26.76
C ALA A 85 11.01 -7.63 -27.57
N GLU A 86 11.81 -8.51 -26.96
CA GLU A 86 12.09 -9.85 -27.48
C GLU A 86 10.80 -10.65 -27.61
N LYS A 87 10.46 -11.04 -28.85
CA LYS A 87 9.37 -11.97 -29.15
C LYS A 87 9.70 -13.34 -28.55
N ALA A 88 9.00 -13.70 -27.46
CA ALA A 88 8.96 -15.06 -26.96
C ALA A 88 8.31 -15.97 -28.01
N VAL A 89 9.04 -16.99 -28.45
CA VAL A 89 8.50 -18.13 -29.20
C VAL A 89 7.60 -18.90 -28.24
N VAL A 90 6.29 -18.87 -28.50
CA VAL A 90 5.30 -19.68 -27.78
C VAL A 90 5.51 -21.13 -28.20
N VAL A 91 6.10 -21.92 -27.31
CA VAL A 91 5.99 -23.38 -27.35
C VAL A 91 4.79 -23.73 -26.50
N ASP A 92 3.74 -24.27 -27.11
CA ASP A 92 2.54 -24.72 -26.39
C ASP A 92 2.96 -25.75 -25.32
N PRO A 93 2.69 -25.50 -24.03
CA PRO A 93 2.92 -26.51 -23.01
C PRO A 93 1.95 -27.67 -23.26
N ALA A 94 2.46 -28.90 -23.17
CA ALA A 94 1.66 -30.12 -23.25
C ALA A 94 0.44 -30.03 -22.31
N PRO A 95 -0.71 -30.65 -22.65
CA PRO A 95 -1.91 -30.58 -21.83
C PRO A 95 -1.63 -31.11 -20.42
N ILE A 96 -1.60 -30.20 -19.44
CA ILE A 96 -1.53 -30.55 -18.02
C ILE A 96 -2.95 -30.90 -17.61
N ASP A 97 -3.11 -32.10 -17.06
CA ASP A 97 -4.36 -32.62 -16.48
C ASP A 97 -5.02 -31.53 -15.59
N PRO A 98 -6.27 -31.11 -15.89
CA PRO A 98 -7.02 -30.14 -15.09
C PRO A 98 -7.15 -30.55 -13.62
N GLU A 99 -7.18 -31.85 -13.34
CA GLU A 99 -7.32 -32.42 -12.00
C GLU A 99 -5.99 -32.35 -11.23
N ALA A 100 -4.86 -32.54 -11.91
CA ALA A 100 -3.53 -32.28 -11.38
C ALA A 100 -3.29 -30.79 -11.10
N LYS A 101 -3.82 -29.90 -11.96
CA LYS A 101 -3.78 -28.44 -11.75
C LYS A 101 -4.62 -28.02 -10.55
N LYS A 102 -5.76 -28.69 -10.32
CA LYS A 102 -6.65 -28.46 -9.17
C LYS A 102 -6.01 -28.96 -7.86
N LYS A 103 -5.47 -30.19 -7.85
CA LYS A 103 -4.72 -30.75 -6.70
C LYS A 103 -3.45 -29.97 -6.35
N ALA A 104 -2.74 -29.45 -7.35
CA ALA A 104 -1.58 -28.59 -7.14
C ALA A 104 -1.94 -27.16 -6.70
N SER A 105 -3.22 -26.79 -6.67
CA SER A 105 -3.70 -25.45 -6.28
C SER A 105 -4.30 -25.39 -4.88
N GLU A 106 -4.67 -26.54 -4.31
CA GLU A 106 -5.32 -26.63 -3.00
C GLU A 106 -4.28 -26.72 -1.88
N GLU A 107 -4.44 -25.87 -0.86
CA GLU A 107 -3.58 -25.93 0.32
C GLU A 107 -3.92 -27.16 1.15
N PRO A 108 -2.92 -27.78 1.82
CA PRO A 108 -3.18 -28.93 2.66
C PRO A 108 -4.18 -28.58 3.78
N GLU A 109 -5.18 -29.44 3.95
CA GLU A 109 -6.19 -29.31 5.02
C GLU A 109 -5.51 -29.25 6.39
N GLU A 110 -4.47 -30.06 6.61
CA GLU A 110 -3.69 -30.10 7.83
C GLU A 110 -2.26 -29.58 7.58
N LEU A 111 -1.86 -28.54 8.31
CA LEU A 111 -0.49 -28.00 8.23
C LEU A 111 0.46 -28.86 9.05
N PHE A 112 1.65 -29.12 8.49
CA PHE A 112 2.74 -29.86 9.14
C PHE A 112 2.41 -31.29 9.61
N LYS A 113 1.46 -31.97 8.96
CA LYS A 113 0.96 -33.31 9.35
C LYS A 113 2.06 -34.32 9.68
N ASP A 114 3.14 -34.34 8.90
CA ASP A 114 4.23 -35.33 9.01
C ASP A 114 5.54 -34.72 9.54
N TRP A 115 5.47 -33.56 10.20
CA TRP A 115 6.65 -32.94 10.80
C TRP A 115 6.86 -33.47 12.22
N PRO A 116 8.02 -34.10 12.53
CA PRO A 116 8.41 -34.28 13.91
C PRO A 116 8.70 -32.91 14.55
N GLU A 117 9.11 -32.88 15.82
CA GLU A 117 9.57 -31.64 16.44
C GLU A 117 10.86 -31.14 15.74
N PRO A 118 10.85 -29.95 15.13
CA PRO A 118 12.05 -29.36 14.54
C PRO A 118 12.96 -28.80 15.64
N ALA A 119 14.27 -28.74 15.38
CA ALA A 119 15.20 -28.02 16.23
C ALA A 119 14.79 -26.53 16.33
N TYR A 120 14.43 -25.95 15.18
CA TYR A 120 13.76 -24.66 15.07
C TYR A 120 13.10 -24.50 13.69
N VAL A 121 12.22 -23.50 13.58
CA VAL A 121 11.54 -23.13 12.33
C VAL A 121 11.87 -21.70 11.97
N LEU A 122 12.35 -21.48 10.74
CA LEU A 122 12.39 -20.14 10.16
C LEU A 122 10.99 -19.81 9.61
N PHE A 123 10.39 -18.75 10.13
CA PHE A 123 9.12 -18.21 9.65
C PHE A 123 9.39 -17.04 8.72
N LEU A 124 9.26 -17.26 7.42
CA LEU A 124 9.73 -16.40 6.35
C LEU A 124 8.55 -15.63 5.74
N THR A 125 8.65 -14.31 5.77
CA THR A 125 7.66 -13.40 5.17
C THR A 125 8.35 -12.31 4.36
N GLY A 126 7.56 -11.49 3.65
CA GLY A 126 8.09 -10.30 2.99
C GLY A 126 7.09 -9.63 2.07
N ARG A 127 7.51 -8.49 1.53
CA ARG A 127 6.75 -7.70 0.55
C ARG A 127 5.33 -7.41 1.02
N GLN A 128 5.18 -7.00 2.28
CA GLN A 128 3.87 -6.65 2.81
C GLN A 128 3.23 -5.50 2.04
N HIS A 129 3.99 -4.57 1.47
CA HIS A 129 3.49 -3.49 0.60
C HIS A 129 2.32 -2.70 1.19
N GLY A 130 2.34 -2.43 2.50
CA GLY A 130 1.30 -1.68 3.19
C GLY A 130 -0.01 -2.44 3.44
N TYR A 131 -0.08 -3.73 3.13
CA TYR A 131 -1.26 -4.56 3.45
C TYR A 131 -1.19 -5.01 4.92
N ILE A 132 -1.66 -4.14 5.81
CA ILE A 132 -1.78 -4.42 7.26
C ILE A 132 -3.03 -5.28 7.56
N GLU A 133 -4.04 -5.19 6.70
CA GLU A 133 -5.23 -6.05 6.65
C GLU A 133 -5.10 -7.05 5.47
N PRO A 134 -5.90 -8.14 5.46
CA PRO A 134 -5.98 -9.01 4.29
C PRO A 134 -6.27 -8.22 3.00
N CYS A 135 -5.64 -8.61 1.90
CA CYS A 135 -5.85 -8.01 0.59
C CYS A 135 -7.17 -8.51 -0.01
N GLY A 136 -7.89 -7.61 -0.70
CA GLY A 136 -9.24 -7.84 -1.22
C GLY A 136 -10.27 -7.05 -0.41
N CYS A 137 -11.37 -6.64 -1.04
CA CYS A 137 -12.56 -6.10 -0.37
C CYS A 137 -13.79 -7.01 -0.57
N THR A 138 -13.55 -8.30 -0.85
CA THR A 138 -14.57 -9.32 -1.22
C THR A 138 -15.02 -10.21 -0.05
N GLY A 139 -15.06 -9.66 1.17
CA GLY A 139 -15.30 -10.41 2.42
C GLY A 139 -14.05 -11.11 2.95
N LEU A 140 -13.87 -11.15 4.28
CA LEU A 140 -12.66 -11.74 4.89
C LEU A 140 -12.49 -13.21 4.52
N GLU A 141 -13.55 -13.96 4.27
CA GLU A 141 -13.50 -15.38 3.91
C GLU A 141 -12.69 -15.67 2.64
N ASN A 142 -12.69 -14.72 1.69
CA ASN A 142 -12.02 -14.84 0.39
C ASN A 142 -10.66 -14.11 0.33
N GLN A 143 -10.38 -13.24 1.31
CA GLN A 143 -9.16 -12.45 1.37
C GLN A 143 -7.98 -13.26 1.93
N LYS A 144 -6.75 -12.81 1.64
CA LYS A 144 -5.50 -13.40 2.17
C LYS A 144 -4.56 -12.34 2.73
N GLY A 145 -3.74 -12.72 3.70
CA GLY A 145 -2.72 -11.85 4.28
C GLY A 145 -3.18 -11.14 5.56
N GLY A 146 -2.63 -9.96 5.79
CA GLY A 146 -2.89 -9.16 6.99
C GLY A 146 -2.07 -9.61 8.21
N LEU A 147 -1.72 -8.64 9.04
CA LEU A 147 -0.90 -8.85 10.23
C LEU A 147 -1.63 -9.72 11.27
N ALA A 148 -2.95 -9.61 11.38
CA ALA A 148 -3.74 -10.36 12.36
C ALA A 148 -3.70 -11.88 12.13
N ARG A 149 -3.77 -12.33 10.88
CA ARG A 149 -3.66 -13.76 10.55
C ARG A 149 -2.24 -14.27 10.65
N ARG A 150 -1.26 -13.43 10.28
CA ARG A 150 0.16 -13.73 10.42
C ARG A 150 0.53 -13.99 11.89
N ASP A 151 0.08 -13.11 12.78
CA ASP A 151 0.30 -13.24 14.22
C ASP A 151 -0.36 -14.50 14.79
N THR A 152 -1.61 -14.79 14.40
CA THR A 152 -2.28 -16.04 14.78
C THR A 152 -1.53 -17.29 14.34
N LEU A 153 -1.05 -17.34 13.08
CA LEU A 153 -0.23 -18.46 12.60
C LEU A 153 1.05 -18.59 13.44
N LEU A 154 1.72 -17.48 13.73
CA LEU A 154 2.93 -17.49 14.54
C LEU A 154 2.68 -18.02 15.96
N HIS A 155 1.57 -17.63 16.58
CA HIS A 155 1.13 -18.16 17.87
C HIS A 155 0.79 -19.66 17.80
N GLN A 156 0.17 -20.14 16.72
CA GLN A 156 -0.10 -21.57 16.53
C GLN A 156 1.19 -22.39 16.38
N LEU A 157 2.21 -21.87 15.71
CA LEU A 157 3.51 -22.53 15.63
C LEU A 157 4.19 -22.59 17.01
N ARG A 158 4.16 -21.48 17.76
CA ARG A 158 4.72 -21.42 19.11
C ARG A 158 3.96 -22.29 20.12
N SER A 159 2.65 -22.48 19.95
CA SER A 159 1.85 -23.35 20.84
C SER A 159 2.16 -24.84 20.68
N LYS A 160 2.73 -25.24 19.53
CA LYS A 160 3.36 -26.55 19.33
C LYS A 160 4.69 -26.72 20.10
N LYS A 161 5.10 -25.71 20.89
CA LYS A 161 6.39 -25.60 21.59
C LYS A 161 7.61 -25.50 20.67
N TRP A 162 7.39 -25.21 19.39
CA TRP A 162 8.49 -25.05 18.45
C TRP A 162 9.21 -23.73 18.69
N ASN A 163 10.54 -23.76 18.55
CA ASN A 163 11.35 -22.55 18.49
C ASN A 163 11.16 -21.90 17.12
N VAL A 164 10.43 -20.79 17.06
CA VAL A 164 10.12 -20.10 15.80
C VAL A 164 10.93 -18.81 15.70
N VAL A 165 11.67 -18.65 14.60
CA VAL A 165 12.50 -17.50 14.27
C VAL A 165 11.84 -16.72 13.11
N PRO A 166 11.12 -15.62 13.39
CA PRO A 166 10.45 -14.86 12.35
C PRO A 166 11.41 -13.91 11.65
N ILE A 167 11.42 -13.96 10.31
CA ILE A 167 12.33 -13.24 9.43
C ILE A 167 11.54 -12.68 8.24
N ASP A 168 11.78 -11.42 7.90
CA ASP A 168 11.10 -10.75 6.80
C ASP A 168 12.08 -10.18 5.78
N VAL A 169 11.83 -10.35 4.48
CA VAL A 169 12.73 -9.87 3.43
C VAL A 169 12.70 -8.35 3.24
N GLY A 170 11.68 -7.65 3.74
CA GLY A 170 11.48 -6.21 3.57
C GLY A 170 10.37 -5.82 2.58
N ASN A 171 10.28 -4.51 2.32
CA ASN A 171 9.26 -3.82 1.53
C ASN A 171 7.89 -3.83 2.22
N GLN A 172 7.86 -3.25 3.41
CA GLN A 172 6.68 -3.08 4.24
C GLN A 172 5.74 -1.98 3.73
N VAL A 173 6.25 -1.02 2.97
CA VAL A 173 5.50 0.12 2.43
C VAL A 173 5.26 -0.04 0.92
N ARG A 174 4.22 0.62 0.39
CA ARG A 174 3.91 0.67 -1.05
C ARG A 174 3.93 2.09 -1.63
N ARG A 175 3.71 3.11 -0.79
CA ARG A 175 3.48 4.51 -1.20
C ARG A 175 4.20 5.45 -0.25
N PHE A 176 4.22 6.74 -0.59
CA PHE A 176 4.80 7.80 0.22
C PHE A 176 3.72 8.76 0.72
N GLY A 177 4.05 9.55 1.74
CA GLY A 177 3.16 10.50 2.39
C GLY A 177 2.68 10.01 3.75
N ARG A 178 1.88 10.86 4.40
CA ARG A 178 1.63 10.72 5.84
C ARG A 178 0.90 9.43 6.25
N GLN A 179 -0.07 8.97 5.46
CA GLN A 179 -0.77 7.73 5.76
C GLN A 179 0.15 6.50 5.66
N PRO A 180 0.93 6.31 4.57
CA PRO A 180 1.96 5.27 4.51
C PRO A 180 2.96 5.28 5.67
N GLU A 181 3.39 6.46 6.14
CA GLU A 181 4.27 6.59 7.33
C GLU A 181 3.60 6.03 8.59
N ILE A 182 2.36 6.45 8.89
CA ILE A 182 1.60 5.96 10.05
C ILE A 182 1.41 4.43 9.97
N LYS A 183 1.10 3.92 8.78
CA LYS A 183 0.93 2.49 8.50
C LYS A 183 2.24 1.72 8.66
N PHE A 184 3.36 2.32 8.29
CA PHE A 184 4.69 1.75 8.47
C PHE A 184 5.03 1.64 9.96
N GLN A 185 4.80 2.69 10.75
CA GLN A 185 4.98 2.65 12.20
C GLN A 185 4.15 1.54 12.86
N LEU A 186 2.88 1.38 12.45
CA LEU A 186 2.07 0.24 12.90
C LEU A 186 2.74 -1.08 12.54
N THR A 187 3.22 -1.22 11.30
CA THR A 187 3.86 -2.46 10.84
C THR A 187 5.10 -2.80 11.67
N VAL A 188 5.94 -1.82 11.95
CA VAL A 188 7.14 -1.98 12.79
C VAL A 188 6.77 -2.44 14.20
N ASN A 189 5.81 -1.77 14.83
CA ASN A 189 5.32 -2.13 16.15
C ASN A 189 4.75 -3.56 16.17
N SER A 190 3.99 -3.94 15.13
CA SER A 190 3.47 -5.30 14.97
C SER A 190 4.58 -6.35 14.78
N LEU A 191 5.61 -6.07 13.98
CA LEU A 191 6.74 -6.98 13.79
C LEU A 191 7.55 -7.16 15.09
N GLN A 192 7.74 -6.09 15.88
CA GLN A 192 8.37 -6.15 17.20
C GLN A 192 7.55 -7.00 18.19
N ARG A 193 6.22 -6.81 18.24
CA ARG A 193 5.31 -7.63 19.07
C ARG A 193 5.34 -9.11 18.67
N MET A 194 5.37 -9.37 17.36
CA MET A 194 5.56 -10.71 16.81
C MET A 194 6.98 -11.28 17.06
N LYS A 195 7.92 -10.47 17.57
CA LYS A 195 9.31 -10.82 17.86
C LYS A 195 10.08 -11.26 16.61
N TYR A 196 9.92 -10.52 15.52
CA TYR A 196 10.80 -10.66 14.35
C TYR A 196 12.24 -10.38 14.76
N GLN A 197 13.17 -11.18 14.22
CA GLN A 197 14.59 -11.13 14.60
C GLN A 197 15.50 -10.65 13.47
N ALA A 198 15.01 -10.65 12.23
CA ALA A 198 15.69 -10.05 11.09
C ALA A 198 14.65 -9.55 10.08
N VAL A 199 14.77 -8.29 9.65
CA VAL A 199 13.90 -7.65 8.67
C VAL A 199 14.78 -6.91 7.66
N GLY A 200 14.73 -7.31 6.39
CA GLY A 200 15.40 -6.58 5.31
C GLY A 200 14.71 -5.24 5.02
N LEU A 201 15.36 -4.40 4.22
CA LEU A 201 14.79 -3.15 3.71
C LEU A 201 14.61 -3.24 2.20
N GLY A 202 13.38 -3.01 1.75
CA GLY A 202 13.05 -2.90 0.32
C GLY A 202 13.14 -1.46 -0.18
N PRO A 203 13.14 -1.25 -1.50
CA PRO A 203 13.22 0.07 -2.10
C PRO A 203 12.05 0.99 -1.70
N ASP A 204 10.86 0.46 -1.42
CA ASP A 204 9.74 1.30 -1.01
C ASP A 204 9.83 1.72 0.46
N ASP A 205 10.48 0.91 1.32
CA ASP A 205 10.82 1.33 2.68
C ASP A 205 11.84 2.47 2.65
N LEU A 206 12.84 2.37 1.78
CA LEU A 206 13.95 3.31 1.65
C LEU A 206 13.55 4.66 1.02
N LYS A 207 12.34 4.78 0.47
CA LYS A 207 11.77 6.06 0.02
C LYS A 207 11.17 6.88 1.17
N LEU A 208 11.05 6.31 2.36
CA LEU A 208 10.59 7.05 3.53
C LEU A 208 11.58 8.15 3.93
N PRO A 209 11.10 9.24 4.54
CA PRO A 209 11.97 10.27 5.11
C PRO A 209 12.95 9.69 6.13
N ALA A 210 14.15 10.27 6.25
CA ALA A 210 15.16 9.78 7.20
C ALA A 210 14.66 9.71 8.65
N GLY A 211 13.77 10.63 9.08
CA GLY A 211 13.17 10.57 10.41
C GLY A 211 12.41 9.26 10.68
N GLU A 212 11.70 8.74 9.69
CA GLU A 212 10.99 7.45 9.77
C GLU A 212 11.98 6.28 9.76
N LEU A 213 13.02 6.36 8.93
CA LEU A 213 14.08 5.35 8.91
C LEU A 213 14.87 5.30 10.22
N ILE A 214 15.09 6.45 10.88
CA ILE A 214 15.70 6.52 12.21
C ILE A 214 14.77 5.92 13.25
N ALA A 215 13.45 6.15 13.16
CA ALA A 215 12.48 5.54 14.08
C ALA A 215 12.52 3.99 14.02
N LEU A 216 12.81 3.41 12.85
CA LEU A 216 13.06 1.95 12.72
C LEU A 216 14.27 1.49 13.54
N ILE A 217 15.30 2.31 13.54
CA ILE A 217 16.61 2.00 14.08
C ILE A 217 16.64 2.18 15.59
N ALA A 218 16.02 3.25 16.07
CA ALA A 218 16.00 3.60 17.49
C ALA A 218 15.47 2.46 18.38
N GLY A 219 14.65 1.58 17.80
CA GLY A 219 14.05 0.45 18.52
C GLY A 219 13.13 0.93 19.63
N ASP A 220 12.66 0.01 20.45
CA ASP A 220 12.19 0.38 21.79
C ASP A 220 13.44 0.45 22.69
N SER A 221 13.42 1.32 23.71
CA SER A 221 14.55 1.58 24.63
C SER A 221 15.20 0.34 25.27
N ASN A 222 14.55 -0.82 25.17
CA ASN A 222 15.00 -2.12 25.68
C ASN A 222 15.24 -3.22 24.62
N GLN A 223 15.10 -2.96 23.32
CA GLN A 223 15.25 -4.01 22.29
C GLN A 223 15.96 -3.48 21.03
N ALA A 224 17.03 -4.18 20.63
CA ALA A 224 17.75 -3.88 19.39
C ALA A 224 16.83 -3.98 18.17
N THR A 225 17.09 -3.13 17.16
CA THR A 225 16.31 -3.13 15.92
C THR A 225 16.40 -4.49 15.21
N PRO A 226 15.28 -5.05 14.71
CA PRO A 226 15.32 -6.26 13.91
C PRO A 226 15.77 -5.98 12.47
N PHE A 227 15.85 -4.71 12.06
CA PHE A 227 16.22 -4.36 10.70
C PHE A 227 17.70 -4.65 10.43
N VAL A 228 18.01 -5.11 9.22
CA VAL A 228 19.36 -5.50 8.79
C VAL A 228 19.56 -5.18 7.32
N ALA A 229 20.72 -4.66 6.95
CA ALA A 229 21.14 -4.54 5.55
C ALA A 229 22.67 -4.42 5.45
N ALA A 230 23.29 -5.24 4.60
CA ALA A 230 24.73 -5.20 4.37
C ALA A 230 25.17 -4.04 3.47
N ASN A 231 24.32 -3.64 2.53
CA ASN A 231 24.68 -2.73 1.44
C ASN A 231 23.83 -1.45 1.39
N VAL A 232 23.05 -1.19 2.44
CA VAL A 232 22.28 0.04 2.62
C VAL A 232 22.70 0.67 3.93
N VAL A 233 23.20 1.90 3.85
CA VAL A 233 23.56 2.71 5.00
C VAL A 233 22.59 3.87 5.09
N VAL A 234 21.90 3.99 6.24
CA VAL A 234 20.97 5.08 6.53
C VAL A 234 21.70 6.08 7.42
N LEU A 235 22.03 7.26 6.88
CA LEU A 235 22.82 8.33 7.51
C LEU A 235 24.25 7.93 7.93
N ASP A 236 24.38 6.95 8.82
CA ASP A 236 25.64 6.39 9.30
C ASP A 236 25.54 4.86 9.41
N ARG A 237 26.63 4.17 9.12
CA ARG A 237 26.69 2.70 9.13
C ARG A 237 26.46 2.10 10.51
N SER A 238 26.73 2.84 11.59
CA SER A 238 26.49 2.37 12.95
C SER A 238 25.01 2.24 13.31
N LEU A 239 24.12 2.86 12.53
CA LEU A 239 22.69 2.92 12.81
C LEU A 239 21.97 1.63 12.42
N LEU A 240 22.40 0.96 11.34
CA LEU A 240 21.77 -0.28 10.89
C LEU A 240 22.79 -1.42 10.92
N PRO A 241 22.49 -2.57 11.56
CA PRO A 241 23.42 -3.68 11.57
C PRO A 241 23.58 -4.27 10.16
N GLU A 242 24.84 -4.56 9.79
CA GLU A 242 25.16 -5.21 8.51
C GLU A 242 24.73 -6.70 8.49
N PHE A 243 24.62 -7.32 9.67
CA PHE A 243 24.17 -8.70 9.87
C PHE A 243 23.62 -8.90 11.28
N GLN A 244 22.85 -9.96 11.46
CA GLN A 244 22.30 -10.40 12.75
C GLN A 244 22.81 -11.81 13.07
N VAL A 245 23.09 -12.06 14.35
CA VAL A 245 23.37 -13.41 14.87
C VAL A 245 22.27 -13.75 15.86
N ILE A 246 21.45 -14.72 15.49
CA ILE A 246 20.26 -15.12 16.24
C ILE A 246 20.56 -16.44 16.96
N GLN A 247 20.45 -16.43 18.29
CA GLN A 247 20.57 -17.64 19.10
C GLN A 247 19.22 -18.37 19.18
N VAL A 248 19.20 -19.67 18.91
CA VAL A 248 18.01 -20.52 19.05
C VAL A 248 18.40 -21.88 19.65
N GLY A 249 17.98 -22.12 20.89
CA GLY A 249 18.55 -23.22 21.68
C GLY A 249 20.07 -23.09 21.73
N ASP A 250 20.78 -24.16 21.38
CA ASP A 250 22.25 -24.17 21.30
C ASP A 250 22.82 -23.74 19.94
N GLN A 251 21.96 -23.48 18.95
CA GLN A 251 22.37 -23.15 17.58
C GLN A 251 22.36 -21.64 17.32
N LYS A 252 23.20 -21.21 16.38
CA LYS A 252 23.30 -19.82 15.92
C LYS A 252 22.96 -19.70 14.44
N ILE A 253 22.11 -18.73 14.13
CA ILE A 253 21.74 -18.38 12.75
C ILE A 253 22.37 -17.03 12.41
N GLY A 254 23.20 -17.00 11.37
CA GLY A 254 23.72 -15.77 10.78
C GLY A 254 22.81 -15.27 9.68
N VAL A 255 22.29 -14.05 9.79
CA VAL A 255 21.40 -13.45 8.79
C VAL A 255 22.00 -12.15 8.28
N THR A 256 21.99 -11.92 6.98
CA THR A 256 22.24 -10.60 6.39
C THR A 256 21.24 -10.35 5.27
N ALA A 257 21.10 -9.08 4.86
CA ALA A 257 20.20 -8.69 3.80
C ALA A 257 20.91 -7.82 2.77
N VAL A 258 20.49 -7.92 1.52
CA VAL A 258 20.96 -7.05 0.44
C VAL A 258 19.82 -6.53 -0.41
N LEU A 259 19.96 -5.28 -0.84
CA LEU A 259 19.21 -4.68 -1.92
C LEU A 259 19.98 -4.88 -3.22
N ALA A 260 19.32 -5.40 -4.26
CA ALA A 260 19.99 -5.58 -5.56
C ALA A 260 20.37 -4.24 -6.19
N ASP A 261 21.58 -4.18 -6.80
CA ASP A 261 22.14 -2.94 -7.37
C ASP A 261 21.20 -2.24 -8.37
N ALA A 262 20.41 -3.01 -9.12
CA ALA A 262 19.43 -2.48 -10.07
C ALA A 262 18.35 -1.60 -9.40
N GLN A 263 18.06 -1.83 -8.12
CA GLN A 263 17.08 -1.05 -7.36
C GLN A 263 17.62 0.32 -6.93
N HIS A 264 18.94 0.54 -6.94
CA HIS A 264 19.53 1.81 -6.51
C HIS A 264 19.04 2.98 -7.35
N LYS A 265 18.79 2.75 -8.64
CA LYS A 265 18.27 3.77 -9.58
C LYS A 265 16.86 4.24 -9.23
N LEU A 266 16.11 3.47 -8.45
CA LEU A 266 14.75 3.79 -8.02
C LEU A 266 14.73 4.59 -6.70
N LEU A 267 15.90 4.80 -6.10
CA LEU A 267 16.08 5.49 -4.84
C LEU A 267 16.76 6.83 -5.09
N ASN A 268 16.06 7.91 -4.77
CA ASN A 268 16.59 9.27 -4.79
C ASN A 268 16.43 9.88 -3.40
N ASN A 269 17.17 9.33 -2.44
CA ASN A 269 17.15 9.75 -1.04
C ASN A 269 18.59 10.07 -0.62
N GLY A 270 18.86 11.35 -0.36
CA GLY A 270 20.20 11.85 -0.02
C GLY A 270 20.73 11.36 1.33
N ASP A 271 19.86 10.78 2.15
CA ASP A 271 20.19 10.21 3.45
C ASP A 271 20.65 8.74 3.35
N LEU A 272 20.73 8.19 2.12
CA LEU A 272 21.15 6.81 1.87
C LEU A 272 22.51 6.76 1.18
N ILE A 273 23.38 5.89 1.68
CA ILE A 273 24.57 5.44 0.95
C ILE A 273 24.32 4.00 0.53
N LEU A 274 24.20 3.79 -0.79
CA LEU A 274 23.94 2.49 -1.39
C LEU A 274 25.25 1.91 -1.95
N GLU A 275 25.62 0.75 -1.44
CA GLU A 275 26.87 0.08 -1.80
C GLU A 275 26.61 -1.11 -2.72
N PRO A 276 27.56 -1.49 -3.59
CA PRO A 276 27.40 -2.68 -4.43
C PRO A 276 27.16 -3.93 -3.58
N MET A 277 26.12 -4.71 -3.91
CA MET A 277 25.66 -5.84 -3.11
C MET A 277 26.75 -6.91 -2.91
N VAL A 278 27.49 -7.24 -3.98
CA VAL A 278 28.56 -8.26 -3.95
C VAL A 278 29.74 -7.81 -3.09
N ALA A 279 30.16 -6.54 -3.23
CA ALA A 279 31.25 -5.99 -2.43
C ALA A 279 30.89 -5.97 -0.93
N SER A 280 29.64 -5.62 -0.63
CA SER A 280 29.11 -5.57 0.74
C SER A 280 29.02 -6.96 1.37
N LEU A 281 28.51 -7.95 0.65
CA LEU A 281 28.50 -9.35 1.11
C LEU A 281 29.91 -9.90 1.34
N THR A 282 30.85 -9.58 0.46
CA THR A 282 32.27 -9.97 0.61
C THR A 282 32.89 -9.39 1.87
N ARG A 283 32.53 -8.14 2.23
CA ARG A 283 32.97 -7.48 3.46
C ARG A 283 32.30 -8.05 4.72
N VAL A 284 31.02 -8.38 4.65
CA VAL A 284 30.24 -8.88 5.79
C VAL A 284 30.55 -10.34 6.12
N TRP A 285 30.83 -11.16 5.09
CA TRP A 285 31.01 -12.59 5.26
C TRP A 285 32.09 -12.98 6.30
N PRO A 286 33.31 -12.40 6.32
CA PRO A 286 34.30 -12.72 7.35
C PRO A 286 33.81 -12.47 8.78
N LYS A 287 32.97 -11.43 9.00
CA LYS A 287 32.40 -11.11 10.31
C LYS A 287 31.37 -12.16 10.74
N LEU A 288 30.50 -12.58 9.81
CA LEU A 288 29.54 -13.68 10.04
C LEU A 288 30.25 -15.02 10.29
N ALA A 289 31.26 -15.35 9.49
CA ALA A 289 32.04 -16.57 9.66
C ALA A 289 32.75 -16.61 11.03
N ALA A 290 33.27 -15.46 11.50
CA ALA A 290 33.89 -15.34 12.82
C ALA A 290 32.89 -15.55 13.97
N ALA A 291 31.59 -15.31 13.76
CA ALA A 291 30.55 -15.57 14.75
C ALA A 291 30.25 -17.08 14.95
N LYS A 292 30.79 -17.94 14.07
CA LYS A 292 30.64 -19.41 14.11
C LYS A 292 29.17 -19.83 14.15
N CYS A 293 28.36 -19.28 13.24
CA CYS A 293 26.98 -19.68 13.10
C CYS A 293 26.86 -21.07 12.47
N ASP A 294 25.86 -21.84 12.90
CA ASP A 294 25.56 -23.17 12.39
C ASP A 294 24.75 -23.13 11.09
N PHE A 295 24.03 -22.02 10.86
CA PHE A 295 23.18 -21.82 9.69
C PHE A 295 23.27 -20.36 9.21
N HIS A 296 23.27 -20.15 7.89
CA HIS A 296 23.40 -18.84 7.28
C HIS A 296 22.28 -18.58 6.27
N LEU A 297 21.62 -17.44 6.44
CA LEU A 297 20.50 -16.97 5.63
C LEU A 297 20.86 -15.65 4.94
N LEU A 298 20.57 -15.57 3.64
CA LEU A 298 20.65 -14.33 2.89
C LEU A 298 19.24 -13.85 2.52
N LEU A 299 18.89 -12.63 2.94
CA LEU A 299 17.68 -11.94 2.47
C LEU A 299 18.06 -11.12 1.24
N CYS A 300 17.38 -11.34 0.12
CA CYS A 300 17.68 -10.67 -1.14
C CYS A 300 16.46 -9.93 -1.65
N TYR A 301 16.51 -8.61 -1.61
CA TYR A 301 15.57 -7.77 -2.34
C TYR A 301 16.06 -7.58 -3.78
N GLY A 302 15.79 -8.57 -4.62
CA GLY A 302 16.20 -8.59 -6.02
C GLY A 302 15.35 -9.53 -6.87
N SER A 303 15.62 -9.57 -8.18
CA SER A 303 14.95 -10.53 -9.07
C SER A 303 15.33 -11.97 -8.74
N LEU A 304 14.56 -12.94 -9.26
CA LEU A 304 14.91 -14.36 -9.14
C LEU A 304 16.30 -14.65 -9.74
N GLN A 305 16.62 -14.01 -10.87
CA GLN A 305 17.92 -14.15 -11.52
C GLN A 305 19.07 -13.65 -10.63
N VAL A 306 18.94 -12.44 -10.06
CA VAL A 306 19.95 -11.89 -9.15
C VAL A 306 20.11 -12.77 -7.91
N SER A 307 18.99 -13.26 -7.35
CA SER A 307 19.02 -14.10 -6.15
C SER A 307 19.71 -15.44 -6.41
N ARG A 308 19.48 -16.07 -7.58
CA ARG A 308 20.22 -17.27 -8.01
C ARG A 308 21.71 -17.00 -8.20
N GLN A 309 22.06 -15.84 -8.77
CA GLN A 309 23.46 -15.45 -8.93
C GLN A 309 24.16 -15.33 -7.57
N LEU A 310 23.54 -14.65 -6.60
CA LEU A 310 24.10 -14.51 -5.26
C LEU A 310 24.21 -15.86 -4.54
N ALA A 311 23.22 -16.74 -4.67
CA ALA A 311 23.28 -18.09 -4.14
C ALA A 311 24.51 -18.86 -4.65
N ARG A 312 24.80 -18.79 -5.96
CA ARG A 312 25.98 -19.45 -6.56
C ARG A 312 27.30 -18.82 -6.12
N GLN A 313 27.33 -17.50 -5.98
CA GLN A 313 28.56 -16.77 -5.65
C GLN A 313 28.91 -16.84 -4.17
N PHE A 314 27.91 -16.97 -3.29
CA PHE A 314 28.08 -17.08 -1.85
C PHE A 314 27.48 -18.40 -1.35
N PRO A 315 28.05 -19.56 -1.73
CA PRO A 315 27.51 -20.89 -1.44
C PRO A 315 27.40 -21.20 0.06
N GLN A 316 28.10 -20.44 0.90
CA GLN A 316 28.00 -20.50 2.35
C GLN A 316 26.64 -20.11 2.94
N PHE A 317 25.76 -19.42 2.19
CA PHE A 317 24.39 -19.14 2.64
C PHE A 317 23.49 -20.30 2.24
N GLN A 318 23.14 -21.18 3.18
CA GLN A 318 22.36 -22.39 2.87
C GLN A 318 21.00 -22.04 2.24
N VAL A 319 20.43 -20.89 2.62
CA VAL A 319 19.14 -20.42 2.12
C VAL A 319 19.23 -18.96 1.68
N VAL A 320 18.63 -18.67 0.53
CA VAL A 320 18.39 -17.32 0.04
C VAL A 320 16.87 -17.08 0.02
N VAL A 321 16.39 -16.11 0.78
CA VAL A 321 14.99 -15.69 0.78
C VAL A 321 14.86 -14.48 -0.12
N THR A 322 14.05 -14.58 -1.17
CA THR A 322 14.00 -13.59 -2.23
C THR A 322 12.67 -12.84 -2.26
N ALA A 323 12.75 -11.53 -2.48
CA ALA A 323 11.63 -10.67 -2.86
C ALA A 323 11.26 -10.80 -4.35
N GLY A 324 11.99 -11.60 -5.13
CA GLY A 324 11.70 -11.86 -6.52
C GLY A 324 10.39 -12.63 -6.73
N GLY A 325 9.99 -12.75 -8.00
CA GLY A 325 8.75 -13.43 -8.40
C GLY A 325 7.56 -12.47 -8.51
N SER A 326 6.63 -12.79 -9.41
CA SER A 326 5.47 -11.95 -9.73
C SER A 326 4.14 -12.48 -9.15
N GLY A 327 4.15 -13.66 -8.53
CA GLY A 327 2.93 -14.34 -8.07
C GLY A 327 3.08 -14.97 -6.68
N PRO A 328 2.14 -15.87 -6.33
CA PRO A 328 2.28 -16.71 -5.15
C PRO A 328 3.64 -17.41 -5.12
N PRO A 329 4.25 -17.58 -3.95
CA PRO A 329 5.49 -18.32 -3.85
C PRO A 329 5.27 -19.78 -4.25
N THR A 330 6.36 -20.45 -4.66
CA THR A 330 6.34 -21.86 -5.05
C THR A 330 6.02 -22.75 -3.84
N PHE A 331 5.43 -23.93 -4.10
CA PHE A 331 5.15 -24.91 -3.05
C PHE A 331 6.41 -25.48 -2.41
N GLU A 332 7.44 -25.68 -3.22
CA GLU A 332 8.76 -26.14 -2.79
C GLU A 332 9.84 -25.08 -3.05
N PRO A 333 10.93 -25.05 -2.27
CA PRO A 333 12.09 -24.22 -2.56
C PRO A 333 12.75 -24.65 -3.88
N GLU A 334 13.31 -23.68 -4.61
CA GLU A 334 14.18 -24.00 -5.73
C GLU A 334 15.57 -24.39 -5.20
N VAL A 335 16.15 -25.47 -5.71
CA VAL A 335 17.54 -25.86 -5.42
C VAL A 335 18.46 -25.22 -6.46
N VAL A 336 19.38 -24.38 -6.01
CA VAL A 336 20.35 -23.70 -6.88
C VAL A 336 21.67 -24.45 -6.90
N GLU A 337 21.98 -25.06 -8.05
CA GLU A 337 23.24 -25.77 -8.29
C GLU A 337 24.42 -24.80 -8.53
N PRO A 338 25.68 -25.21 -8.21
CA PRO A 338 26.10 -26.54 -7.74
C PRO A 338 26.15 -26.71 -6.21
N ALA A 339 26.01 -25.62 -5.46
CA ALA A 339 26.12 -25.62 -4.00
C ALA A 339 24.83 -26.07 -3.29
N ARG A 340 23.76 -26.28 -4.07
CA ARG A 340 22.45 -26.75 -3.60
C ARG A 340 21.82 -25.85 -2.54
N ASN A 341 22.03 -24.54 -2.65
CA ASN A 341 21.35 -23.55 -1.81
C ASN A 341 19.84 -23.59 -2.10
N LEU A 342 19.02 -23.37 -1.07
CA LEU A 342 17.58 -23.25 -1.26
C LEU A 342 17.21 -21.79 -1.53
N LEU A 343 16.52 -21.53 -2.64
CA LEU A 343 15.93 -20.25 -2.96
C LEU A 343 14.43 -20.28 -2.64
N ILE A 344 14.00 -19.43 -1.69
CA ILE A 344 12.61 -19.38 -1.20
C ILE A 344 12.01 -18.02 -1.55
N GLN A 345 10.88 -18.04 -2.26
CA GLN A 345 10.09 -16.85 -2.55
C GLN A 345 9.11 -16.54 -1.41
N VAL A 346 8.88 -15.27 -1.12
CA VAL A 346 7.89 -14.85 -0.10
C VAL A 346 6.52 -14.46 -0.70
N GLY A 347 6.48 -14.16 -2.01
CA GLY A 347 5.30 -13.65 -2.68
C GLY A 347 4.93 -12.21 -2.28
N PRO A 348 3.88 -11.62 -2.88
CA PRO A 348 3.51 -10.23 -2.63
C PRO A 348 2.44 -10.06 -1.54
N LYS A 349 2.31 -8.83 -1.05
CA LYS A 349 1.24 -8.32 -0.16
C LYS A 349 1.14 -9.04 1.19
N GLY A 350 2.19 -9.76 1.59
CA GLY A 350 2.19 -10.57 2.80
C GLY A 350 1.05 -11.59 2.84
N MET A 351 0.59 -12.10 1.68
CA MET A 351 -0.49 -13.09 1.59
C MET A 351 -0.07 -14.50 2.03
N TYR A 352 1.24 -14.75 2.07
CA TYR A 352 1.82 -16.05 2.34
C TYR A 352 2.92 -15.95 3.40
N ALA A 353 3.13 -17.04 4.10
CA ALA A 353 4.32 -17.29 4.91
C ALA A 353 4.99 -18.60 4.43
N GLY A 354 6.30 -18.65 4.49
CA GLY A 354 7.07 -19.88 4.36
C GLY A 354 7.50 -20.37 5.74
N ALA A 355 7.30 -21.65 6.03
CA ALA A 355 7.90 -22.29 7.20
C ALA A 355 9.00 -23.23 6.73
N LEU A 356 10.25 -22.96 7.12
CA LEU A 356 11.38 -23.86 6.90
C LEU A 356 11.78 -24.47 8.24
N GLY A 357 11.45 -25.74 8.45
CA GLY A 357 11.86 -26.49 9.63
C GLY A 357 13.27 -27.05 9.45
N ILE A 358 14.09 -26.88 10.49
CA ILE A 358 15.43 -27.46 10.59
C ILE A 358 15.32 -28.66 11.53
N PHE A 359 15.77 -29.83 11.07
CA PHE A 359 15.63 -31.10 11.77
C PHE A 359 17.00 -31.75 11.99
N SER A 360 17.11 -32.53 13.06
CA SER A 360 18.30 -33.35 13.35
C SER A 360 18.39 -34.60 12.47
N ASP A 361 17.38 -34.86 11.63
CA ASP A 361 17.33 -35.96 10.68
C ASP A 361 18.36 -35.74 9.55
N PRO A 362 19.43 -36.55 9.47
CA PRO A 362 20.47 -36.34 8.46
C PRO A 362 20.03 -36.61 7.02
N GLN A 363 18.94 -37.38 6.83
CA GLN A 363 18.44 -37.68 5.48
C GLN A 363 17.57 -36.55 4.94
N ASN A 364 16.81 -35.90 5.81
CA ASN A 364 15.95 -34.79 5.45
C ASN A 364 16.04 -33.64 6.49
N PRO A 365 17.18 -32.93 6.52
CA PRO A 365 17.46 -31.94 7.56
C PRO A 365 16.65 -30.65 7.40
N LEU A 366 16.07 -30.41 6.22
CA LEU A 366 15.32 -29.20 5.89
C LEU A 366 13.97 -29.59 5.29
N ARG A 367 12.87 -29.13 5.88
CA ARG A 367 11.53 -29.31 5.33
C ARG A 367 10.85 -27.98 5.19
N TYR A 368 10.21 -27.74 4.05
CA TYR A 368 9.55 -26.48 3.75
C TYR A 368 8.04 -26.69 3.60
N GLN A 369 7.26 -25.69 4.03
CA GLN A 369 5.85 -25.60 3.71
C GLN A 369 5.47 -24.15 3.44
N ARG A 370 4.88 -23.91 2.27
CA ARG A 370 4.20 -22.66 1.92
C ARG A 370 2.81 -22.62 2.55
N ILE A 371 2.43 -21.49 3.13
CA ILE A 371 1.16 -21.31 3.87
C ILE A 371 0.49 -20.02 3.41
N SER A 372 -0.73 -20.06 2.86
CA SER A 372 -1.52 -18.83 2.67
C SER A 372 -2.15 -18.40 3.98
N LEU A 373 -2.12 -17.10 4.24
CA LEU A 373 -2.81 -16.47 5.36
C LEU A 373 -4.29 -16.27 5.02
N SER A 374 -4.99 -17.37 4.78
CA SER A 374 -6.42 -17.41 4.45
C SER A 374 -7.32 -17.32 5.68
N SER A 375 -8.62 -17.33 5.45
CA SER A 375 -9.67 -17.33 6.47
C SER A 375 -9.64 -18.51 7.45
N ARG A 376 -8.79 -19.52 7.21
CA ARG A 376 -8.51 -20.58 8.18
C ARG A 376 -7.90 -20.05 9.49
N PHE A 377 -7.24 -18.90 9.44
CA PHE A 377 -6.67 -18.25 10.61
C PHE A 377 -7.62 -17.19 11.12
N LYS A 378 -7.99 -17.29 12.39
CA LYS A 378 -8.72 -16.23 13.10
C LYS A 378 -7.83 -15.00 13.21
N ASP A 379 -8.44 -13.82 13.27
CA ASP A 379 -7.73 -12.59 13.53
C ASP A 379 -7.21 -12.56 14.97
N SER A 380 -5.94 -12.20 15.14
CA SER A 380 -5.35 -11.89 16.46
C SER A 380 -5.97 -10.63 17.04
N THR A 381 -6.46 -10.72 18.28
CA THR A 381 -6.98 -9.56 19.03
C THR A 381 -5.92 -8.47 19.19
N GLU A 382 -4.66 -8.84 19.45
CA GLU A 382 -3.58 -7.87 19.62
C GLU A 382 -3.35 -7.05 18.35
N MET A 383 -3.38 -7.69 17.18
CA MET A 383 -3.22 -7.01 15.90
C MET A 383 -4.46 -6.20 15.50
N LEU A 384 -5.66 -6.65 15.88
CA LEU A 384 -6.88 -5.84 15.70
C LEU A 384 -6.83 -4.57 16.56
N ASP A 385 -6.25 -4.62 17.76
CA ASP A 385 -6.08 -3.43 18.60
C ASP A 385 -5.04 -2.46 18.03
N GLN A 386 -3.98 -2.97 17.37
CA GLN A 386 -3.08 -2.12 16.58
C GLN A 386 -3.83 -1.45 15.42
N LEU A 387 -4.67 -2.19 14.69
CA LEU A 387 -5.46 -1.65 13.59
C LEU A 387 -6.44 -0.57 14.07
N LYS A 388 -7.10 -0.75 15.21
CA LYS A 388 -7.94 0.29 15.85
C LYS A 388 -7.14 1.55 16.15
N SER A 389 -5.92 1.38 16.66
CA SER A 389 -5.03 2.50 16.98
C SER A 389 -4.64 3.26 15.71
N TYR A 390 -4.35 2.55 14.61
CA TYR A 390 -4.10 3.16 13.30
C TYR A 390 -5.31 3.94 12.79
N GLN A 391 -6.51 3.36 12.82
CA GLN A 391 -7.72 4.06 12.38
C GLN A 391 -7.98 5.29 13.28
N SER A 392 -7.80 5.17 14.59
CA SER A 392 -7.89 6.32 15.51
C SER A 392 -6.88 7.42 15.17
N GLU A 393 -5.67 7.04 14.75
CA GLU A 393 -4.65 8.00 14.33
C GLU A 393 -5.02 8.73 13.05
N LEU A 394 -5.57 8.02 12.05
CA LEU A 394 -6.08 8.65 10.83
C LEU A 394 -7.21 9.62 11.15
N GLN A 395 -8.15 9.23 12.01
CA GLN A 395 -9.26 10.07 12.43
C GLN A 395 -8.76 11.36 13.11
N ARG A 396 -7.82 11.23 14.05
CA ARG A 396 -7.24 12.36 14.79
C ARG A 396 -6.43 13.29 13.88
N THR A 397 -5.64 12.72 12.98
CA THR A 397 -4.84 13.47 12.01
C THR A 397 -5.75 14.22 11.02
N GLY A 398 -6.85 13.58 10.62
CA GLY A 398 -7.80 14.07 9.64
C GLY A 398 -7.20 14.17 8.23
N LEU A 399 -8.07 14.23 7.21
CA LEU A 399 -7.63 14.28 5.80
C LEU A 399 -6.66 15.44 5.52
N THR A 400 -6.87 16.61 6.14
CA THR A 400 -5.96 17.75 6.02
C THR A 400 -4.57 17.45 6.57
N GLY A 401 -4.47 16.82 7.75
CA GLY A 401 -3.20 16.46 8.37
C GLY A 401 -2.49 15.33 7.63
N LEU A 402 -3.23 14.50 6.90
CA LEU A 402 -2.67 13.51 5.97
C LEU A 402 -2.12 14.13 4.68
N GLY A 403 -2.21 15.46 4.53
CA GLY A 403 -1.74 16.18 3.35
C GLY A 403 -2.74 16.24 2.20
N LEU A 404 -3.97 15.75 2.37
CA LEU A 404 -4.97 15.75 1.30
C LEU A 404 -5.60 17.13 1.14
N ARG A 405 -5.72 17.56 -0.11
CA ARG A 405 -6.40 18.80 -0.51
C ARG A 405 -7.31 18.50 -1.69
N PRO A 406 -8.59 18.89 -1.65
CA PRO A 406 -9.48 18.72 -2.79
C PRO A 406 -8.96 19.46 -4.01
N ILE A 407 -8.90 18.76 -5.15
CA ILE A 407 -8.50 19.37 -6.43
C ILE A 407 -9.70 19.51 -7.37
N ALA A 408 -9.64 20.46 -8.29
CA ALA A 408 -10.66 20.57 -9.32
C ALA A 408 -10.67 19.29 -10.18
N HIS A 409 -11.87 18.82 -10.53
CA HIS A 409 -12.00 17.74 -11.50
C HIS A 409 -11.52 18.21 -12.88
N ALA A 410 -11.01 17.31 -13.73
CA ALA A 410 -10.48 17.66 -15.05
C ALA A 410 -11.50 18.36 -15.98
N SER A 411 -12.80 18.13 -15.76
CA SER A 411 -13.88 18.81 -16.46
C SER A 411 -14.19 20.22 -15.94
N ASN A 412 -13.55 20.64 -14.85
CA ASN A 412 -13.81 21.87 -14.09
C ASN A 412 -15.28 22.01 -13.63
N ARG A 413 -15.93 20.88 -13.33
CA ARG A 413 -17.32 20.79 -12.86
C ARG A 413 -17.39 20.27 -11.44
N ASN A 414 -18.46 20.64 -10.76
CA ASN A 414 -18.76 20.21 -9.40
C ASN A 414 -19.62 18.96 -9.37
N PHE A 415 -19.39 18.13 -8.35
CA PHE A 415 -20.27 17.06 -7.90
C PHE A 415 -21.48 17.64 -7.16
N THR A 416 -22.65 17.09 -7.44
CA THR A 416 -23.97 17.52 -6.94
C THR A 416 -24.59 16.51 -5.95
N GLY A 417 -24.18 15.25 -6.02
CA GLY A 417 -24.66 14.14 -5.20
C GLY A 417 -25.86 13.41 -5.83
N SER A 418 -25.94 12.10 -5.60
CA SER A 418 -26.92 11.22 -6.27
C SER A 418 -28.39 11.64 -6.08
N GLN A 419 -28.73 12.31 -4.97
CA GLN A 419 -30.10 12.75 -4.70
C GLN A 419 -30.60 13.74 -5.76
N VAL A 420 -29.74 14.67 -6.21
CA VAL A 420 -30.09 15.66 -7.27
C VAL A 420 -30.39 14.95 -8.59
N CYS A 421 -29.64 13.88 -8.90
CA CYS A 421 -29.93 13.06 -10.08
C CYS A 421 -31.31 12.38 -9.97
N GLY A 422 -31.68 11.92 -8.76
CA GLY A 422 -32.95 11.26 -8.47
C GLY A 422 -34.18 12.14 -8.64
N ASP A 423 -34.02 13.47 -8.64
CA ASP A 423 -35.14 14.41 -8.85
C ASP A 423 -35.68 14.38 -10.29
N CYS A 424 -34.85 13.98 -11.27
CA CYS A 424 -35.24 13.81 -12.68
C CYS A 424 -35.12 12.36 -13.20
N HIS A 425 -34.27 11.54 -12.58
CA HIS A 425 -33.98 10.16 -12.97
C HIS A 425 -34.38 9.15 -11.87
N THR A 426 -35.61 9.25 -11.38
CA THR A 426 -36.25 8.36 -10.41
C THR A 426 -36.05 6.86 -10.66
N LYS A 427 -36.17 6.34 -11.89
CA LYS A 427 -36.02 4.88 -12.13
C LYS A 427 -34.56 4.45 -11.99
N ALA A 428 -33.64 5.20 -12.59
CA ALA A 428 -32.21 4.92 -12.46
C ALA A 428 -31.74 5.06 -11.01
N TYR A 429 -32.25 6.06 -10.29
CA TYR A 429 -31.97 6.27 -8.87
C TYR A 429 -32.45 5.11 -8.01
N GLU A 430 -33.66 4.60 -8.25
CA GLU A 430 -34.20 3.44 -7.52
C GLU A 430 -33.47 2.13 -7.84
N ILE A 431 -32.89 1.97 -9.03
CA ILE A 431 -31.97 0.86 -9.33
C ILE A 431 -30.70 1.00 -8.50
N TRP A 432 -30.00 2.14 -8.62
CA TRP A 432 -28.76 2.39 -7.88
C TRP A 432 -28.93 2.22 -6.37
N LYS A 433 -30.01 2.74 -5.79
CA LYS A 433 -30.30 2.71 -4.36
C LYS A 433 -30.39 1.30 -3.77
N LYS A 434 -30.70 0.30 -4.59
CA LYS A 434 -30.78 -1.12 -4.19
C LYS A 434 -29.43 -1.83 -4.24
N THR A 435 -28.45 -1.28 -4.94
CA THR A 435 -27.11 -1.86 -5.07
C THR A 435 -26.26 -1.64 -3.81
N PRO A 436 -25.17 -2.42 -3.62
CA PRO A 436 -24.18 -2.15 -2.58
C PRO A 436 -23.54 -0.76 -2.69
N HIS A 437 -23.43 -0.19 -3.89
CA HIS A 437 -22.83 1.14 -4.11
C HIS A 437 -23.53 2.25 -3.33
N ALA A 438 -24.86 2.23 -3.23
CA ALA A 438 -25.61 3.22 -2.47
C ALA A 438 -25.32 3.19 -0.95
N ARG A 439 -24.90 2.03 -0.44
CA ARG A 439 -24.56 1.80 0.97
C ARG A 439 -23.05 1.70 1.23
N ALA A 440 -22.22 2.01 0.23
CA ALA A 440 -20.78 1.81 0.31
C ALA A 440 -20.14 2.56 1.49
N THR A 441 -20.55 3.81 1.77
CA THR A 441 -20.01 4.51 2.95
C THR A 441 -20.47 3.90 4.27
N ASP A 442 -21.68 3.34 4.33
CA ASP A 442 -22.21 2.72 5.54
C ASP A 442 -21.36 1.51 5.96
N SER A 443 -20.80 0.77 4.98
CA SER A 443 -19.86 -0.34 5.25
C SER A 443 -18.50 0.13 5.78
N LEU A 444 -18.18 1.42 5.71
CA LEU A 444 -17.00 1.99 6.38
C LEU A 444 -17.33 2.52 7.78
N ILE A 445 -18.56 2.95 8.01
CA ILE A 445 -19.00 3.45 9.32
C ILE A 445 -19.24 2.28 10.28
N LYS A 446 -19.95 1.26 9.80
CA LYS A 446 -20.23 0.02 10.51
C LYS A 446 -19.89 -1.15 9.59
N PRO A 447 -18.60 -1.51 9.51
CA PRO A 447 -18.18 -2.64 8.71
C PRO A 447 -18.92 -3.92 9.11
N PRO A 448 -19.28 -4.79 8.16
CA PRO A 448 -19.94 -6.06 8.49
C PRO A 448 -19.03 -6.96 9.34
N GLU A 449 -17.73 -6.87 9.09
CA GLU A 449 -16.67 -7.61 9.75
C GLU A 449 -15.71 -6.62 10.44
N ARG A 450 -15.19 -6.98 11.62
CA ARG A 450 -14.42 -6.05 12.48
C ARG A 450 -15.24 -4.77 12.76
N GLN A 451 -16.48 -4.97 13.23
CA GLN A 451 -17.51 -3.91 13.34
C GLN A 451 -17.11 -2.74 14.24
N ASP A 452 -16.13 -2.95 15.12
CA ASP A 452 -15.55 -1.98 16.04
C ASP A 452 -14.42 -1.13 15.41
N ILE A 453 -14.11 -1.34 14.12
CA ILE A 453 -13.02 -0.66 13.40
C ILE A 453 -13.59 0.16 12.24
N ALA A 454 -14.05 1.38 12.53
CA ALA A 454 -14.55 2.29 11.49
C ALA A 454 -13.43 2.77 10.54
N ARG A 455 -13.76 2.98 9.27
CA ARG A 455 -12.82 3.31 8.18
C ARG A 455 -13.24 4.51 7.31
N HIS A 456 -14.31 5.22 7.69
CA HIS A 456 -14.90 6.33 6.91
C HIS A 456 -14.08 7.64 6.93
N PHE A 457 -12.83 7.55 7.36
CA PHE A 457 -11.80 8.60 7.35
C PHE A 457 -10.48 8.09 6.75
N ASP A 458 -10.42 6.82 6.31
CA ASP A 458 -9.26 6.24 5.65
C ASP A 458 -9.29 6.58 4.14
N PRO A 459 -8.33 7.35 3.61
CA PRO A 459 -8.29 7.72 2.19
C PRO A 459 -8.31 6.53 1.23
N GLU A 460 -7.69 5.40 1.61
CA GLU A 460 -7.65 4.20 0.78
C GLU A 460 -9.02 3.52 0.69
N CYS A 461 -9.84 3.63 1.73
CA CYS A 461 -11.21 3.14 1.72
C CYS A 461 -12.18 4.14 1.08
N LEU A 462 -12.01 5.44 1.38
CA LEU A 462 -12.86 6.51 0.88
C LEU A 462 -12.86 6.55 -0.65
N SER A 463 -11.71 6.34 -1.29
CA SER A 463 -11.55 6.52 -2.74
C SER A 463 -12.53 5.71 -3.60
N CYS A 464 -13.05 4.58 -3.09
CA CYS A 464 -14.04 3.74 -3.77
C CYS A 464 -15.44 3.74 -3.09
N HIS A 465 -15.54 4.17 -1.83
CA HIS A 465 -16.78 4.03 -1.03
C HIS A 465 -17.58 5.33 -0.88
N VAL A 466 -17.12 6.43 -1.47
CA VAL A 466 -17.80 7.74 -1.45
C VAL A 466 -17.80 8.37 -2.83
N THR A 467 -18.58 9.43 -3.02
CA THR A 467 -18.66 10.16 -4.29
C THR A 467 -17.61 11.26 -4.38
N GLY A 468 -17.00 11.43 -5.55
CA GLY A 468 -16.10 12.56 -5.83
C GLY A 468 -14.68 12.38 -5.30
N TRP A 469 -14.14 11.15 -5.40
CA TRP A 469 -12.74 10.84 -5.16
C TRP A 469 -12.10 10.18 -6.38
N ASN A 470 -10.78 10.28 -6.52
CA ASN A 470 -10.05 9.47 -7.48
C ASN A 470 -9.74 8.09 -6.87
N PRO A 471 -10.30 6.99 -7.38
CA PRO A 471 -10.19 5.67 -6.76
C PRO A 471 -8.76 5.11 -6.78
N GLN A 472 -8.01 5.41 -7.84
CA GLN A 472 -6.65 4.89 -8.07
C GLN A 472 -5.55 5.76 -7.46
N LYS A 473 -5.83 7.05 -7.21
CA LYS A 473 -4.86 8.02 -6.67
C LYS A 473 -5.21 8.54 -5.27
N TYR A 474 -6.35 8.14 -4.71
CA TYR A 474 -6.73 8.35 -3.31
C TYR A 474 -6.79 9.82 -2.87
N PHE A 475 -7.18 10.71 -3.79
CA PHE A 475 -7.39 12.12 -3.47
C PHE A 475 -8.85 12.53 -3.69
N PRO A 476 -9.36 13.48 -2.88
CA PRO A 476 -10.69 14.05 -3.08
C PRO A 476 -10.70 15.06 -4.22
N TYR A 477 -11.84 15.15 -4.91
CA TYR A 477 -12.15 16.30 -5.76
C TYR A 477 -12.89 17.39 -4.98
N GLN A 478 -12.82 18.63 -5.47
CA GLN A 478 -13.67 19.72 -4.99
C GLN A 478 -15.14 19.32 -5.08
N THR A 479 -15.91 19.72 -4.07
CA THR A 479 -17.34 19.39 -3.86
C THR A 479 -17.67 17.89 -3.75
N GLY A 480 -16.68 17.00 -3.80
CA GLY A 480 -16.83 15.59 -3.45
C GLY A 480 -16.93 15.37 -1.94
N TYR A 481 -16.96 14.11 -1.52
CA TYR A 481 -17.02 13.75 -0.11
C TYR A 481 -15.77 14.25 0.65
N TRP A 482 -15.98 14.71 1.88
CA TRP A 482 -14.94 15.10 2.81
C TRP A 482 -15.15 14.46 4.19
N SER A 483 -16.39 14.44 4.67
CA SER A 483 -16.76 13.90 5.98
C SER A 483 -18.26 13.73 6.06
N LEU A 484 -18.74 12.94 7.04
CA LEU A 484 -20.16 12.76 7.29
C LEU A 484 -20.85 14.07 7.66
N GLU A 485 -20.14 14.98 8.33
CA GLU A 485 -20.67 16.25 8.80
C GLU A 485 -20.75 17.31 7.68
N LYS A 486 -19.71 17.40 6.84
CA LYS A 486 -19.61 18.47 5.83
C LYS A 486 -20.30 18.15 4.51
N THR A 487 -20.31 16.88 4.10
CA THR A 487 -20.68 16.47 2.73
C THR A 487 -21.49 15.19 2.76
N PHE A 488 -22.48 15.13 3.65
CA PHE A 488 -23.33 13.95 3.86
C PHE A 488 -24.03 13.47 2.58
N ASN A 489 -24.34 14.38 1.66
CA ASN A 489 -24.96 14.08 0.36
C ASN A 489 -24.01 13.40 -0.63
N MET A 490 -22.72 13.30 -0.33
CA MET A 490 -21.70 12.62 -1.17
C MET A 490 -21.40 11.19 -0.70
N LYS A 491 -22.22 10.64 0.21
CA LYS A 491 -22.11 9.24 0.64
C LYS A 491 -22.50 8.27 -0.48
N GLY A 492 -21.97 7.06 -0.38
CA GLY A 492 -22.09 5.99 -1.36
C GLY A 492 -21.14 6.18 -2.55
N ASN A 493 -20.92 5.11 -3.29
CA ASN A 493 -20.36 5.17 -4.64
C ASN A 493 -21.48 5.67 -5.57
N GLY A 494 -21.63 6.99 -5.68
CA GLY A 494 -22.80 7.65 -6.25
C GLY A 494 -22.85 7.69 -7.77
N CYS A 495 -23.94 8.24 -8.31
CA CYS A 495 -24.17 8.35 -9.76
C CYS A 495 -22.98 9.01 -10.47
N GLU A 496 -22.43 10.06 -9.87
CA GLU A 496 -21.35 10.87 -10.46
C GLU A 496 -19.99 10.16 -10.47
N ASN A 497 -19.81 9.05 -9.74
CA ASN A 497 -18.61 8.23 -9.89
C ASN A 497 -18.64 7.44 -11.20
N CYS A 498 -19.82 7.07 -11.71
CA CYS A 498 -20.00 6.41 -13.02
C CYS A 498 -20.12 7.42 -14.17
N HIS A 499 -20.88 8.49 -13.96
CA HIS A 499 -21.31 9.43 -15.00
C HIS A 499 -20.49 10.73 -15.04
N GLY A 500 -19.60 10.94 -14.07
CA GLY A 500 -18.84 12.17 -13.88
C GLY A 500 -19.64 13.28 -13.18
N PRO A 501 -19.00 14.44 -12.90
CA PRO A 501 -19.65 15.54 -12.17
C PRO A 501 -20.78 16.19 -12.99
N GLY A 502 -21.99 16.23 -12.41
CA GLY A 502 -23.24 16.56 -13.10
C GLY A 502 -23.68 18.02 -13.03
N SER A 503 -22.99 18.89 -12.30
CA SER A 503 -23.43 20.29 -12.05
C SER A 503 -23.85 21.07 -13.30
N HIS A 504 -23.08 21.03 -14.40
CA HIS A 504 -23.45 21.73 -15.63
C HIS A 504 -24.65 21.10 -16.32
N HIS A 505 -24.81 19.77 -16.25
CA HIS A 505 -25.98 19.10 -16.79
C HIS A 505 -27.25 19.54 -16.05
N VAL A 506 -27.19 19.54 -14.71
CA VAL A 506 -28.30 19.99 -13.85
C VAL A 506 -28.63 21.46 -14.10
N ALA A 507 -27.62 22.34 -14.15
CA ALA A 507 -27.81 23.77 -14.38
C ALA A 507 -28.40 24.06 -15.78
N ALA A 508 -27.99 23.32 -16.81
CA ALA A 508 -28.56 23.45 -18.14
C ALA A 508 -30.05 23.03 -18.16
N GLU A 509 -30.39 21.93 -17.49
CA GLU A 509 -31.77 21.42 -17.47
C GLU A 509 -32.72 22.31 -16.67
N SER A 510 -32.27 22.88 -15.55
CA SER A 510 -33.02 23.82 -14.71
C SER A 510 -33.12 25.23 -15.30
N GLY A 511 -32.25 25.58 -16.25
CA GLY A 511 -32.18 26.92 -16.86
C GLY A 511 -31.23 27.89 -16.14
N ASP A 512 -30.54 27.43 -15.10
CA ASP A 512 -29.52 28.21 -14.37
C ASP A 512 -28.26 28.47 -15.21
N LEU A 513 -28.02 27.63 -16.23
CA LEU A 513 -26.97 27.82 -17.23
C LEU A 513 -27.61 28.07 -18.60
N GLY A 514 -27.43 29.29 -19.12
CA GLY A 514 -27.88 29.67 -20.45
C GLY A 514 -27.12 28.92 -21.54
N VAL A 515 -27.72 27.84 -22.04
CA VAL A 515 -27.18 27.02 -23.14
C VAL A 515 -28.21 26.83 -24.24
N ASP A 516 -27.75 26.72 -25.48
CA ASP A 516 -28.60 26.31 -26.60
C ASP A 516 -28.90 24.80 -26.57
N ASP A 517 -29.78 24.34 -27.48
CA ASP A 517 -30.19 22.94 -27.56
C ASP A 517 -29.03 21.99 -27.92
N GLN A 518 -28.07 22.45 -28.71
CA GLN A 518 -26.91 21.65 -29.10
C GLN A 518 -25.98 21.44 -27.90
N GLN A 519 -25.68 22.51 -27.17
CA GLN A 519 -24.90 22.49 -25.94
C GLN A 519 -25.58 21.63 -24.86
N ARG A 520 -26.90 21.76 -24.70
CA ARG A 520 -27.69 20.90 -23.80
C ARG A 520 -27.59 19.42 -24.20
N ALA A 521 -27.67 19.11 -25.49
CA ALA A 521 -27.51 17.74 -25.99
C ALA A 521 -26.12 17.18 -25.70
N VAL A 522 -25.06 18.00 -25.83
CA VAL A 522 -23.69 17.62 -25.45
C VAL A 522 -23.59 17.31 -23.95
N LEU A 523 -24.14 18.16 -23.09
CA LEU A 523 -24.13 17.94 -21.63
C LEU A 523 -24.88 16.66 -21.23
N ARG A 524 -26.02 16.39 -21.87
CA ARG A 524 -26.76 15.11 -21.70
C ARG A 524 -25.92 13.92 -22.15
N LYS A 525 -25.23 14.04 -23.29
CA LYS A 525 -24.42 12.95 -23.84
C LYS A 525 -23.23 12.62 -22.94
N GLN A 526 -22.62 13.62 -22.31
CA GLN A 526 -21.51 13.44 -21.38
C GLN A 526 -21.88 12.67 -20.11
N MET A 527 -23.15 12.65 -19.72
CA MET A 527 -23.63 11.84 -18.60
C MET A 527 -23.89 10.38 -19.00
N GLN A 528 -23.67 9.97 -20.26
CA GLN A 528 -23.91 8.59 -20.67
C GLN A 528 -22.63 7.75 -20.51
N LEU A 529 -22.71 6.71 -19.69
CA LEU A 529 -21.69 5.68 -19.61
C LEU A 529 -21.99 4.58 -20.63
N THR A 530 -21.04 4.30 -21.54
CA THR A 530 -21.21 3.21 -22.51
C THR A 530 -20.85 1.86 -21.88
N LEU A 531 -21.44 0.77 -22.38
CA LEU A 531 -21.10 -0.59 -21.90
C LEU A 531 -19.62 -0.92 -22.07
N ALA A 532 -19.02 -0.50 -23.19
CA ALA A 532 -17.61 -0.71 -23.45
C ALA A 532 -16.72 0.01 -22.42
N ASP A 533 -17.05 1.28 -22.14
CA ASP A 533 -16.32 2.10 -21.16
C ASP A 533 -16.54 1.61 -19.72
N ALA A 534 -17.76 1.17 -19.38
CA ALA A 534 -18.04 0.51 -18.11
C ALA A 534 -17.17 -0.73 -17.90
N ARG A 535 -17.09 -1.60 -18.93
CA ARG A 535 -16.34 -2.86 -18.88
C ARG A 535 -14.84 -2.66 -18.82
N GLN A 536 -14.30 -1.77 -19.63
CA GLN A 536 -12.85 -1.67 -19.82
C GLN A 536 -12.20 -0.69 -18.86
N ASN A 537 -12.92 0.34 -18.42
CA ASN A 537 -12.33 1.45 -17.68
C ASN A 537 -13.06 1.70 -16.37
N LYS A 538 -14.33 2.14 -16.44
CA LYS A 538 -14.99 2.79 -15.30
C LYS A 538 -15.20 1.87 -14.09
N CYS A 539 -15.62 0.63 -14.30
CA CYS A 539 -15.76 -0.32 -13.20
C CYS A 539 -14.38 -0.79 -12.68
N MET A 540 -13.41 -0.94 -13.57
CA MET A 540 -12.06 -1.41 -13.23
C MET A 540 -11.25 -0.42 -12.37
N GLU A 541 -11.69 0.84 -12.33
CA GLU A 541 -11.11 1.86 -11.43
C GLU A 541 -11.29 1.51 -9.95
N CYS A 542 -12.30 0.72 -9.58
CA CYS A 542 -12.51 0.24 -8.20
C CYS A 542 -12.52 -1.29 -8.11
N HIS A 543 -12.94 -2.00 -9.15
CA HIS A 543 -12.94 -3.47 -9.21
C HIS A 543 -11.67 -4.00 -9.86
N ASP A 544 -10.54 -3.70 -9.24
CA ASP A 544 -9.25 -4.27 -9.61
C ASP A 544 -8.95 -5.54 -8.79
N LEU A 545 -7.80 -6.17 -9.09
CA LEU A 545 -7.35 -7.39 -8.40
C LEU A 545 -7.07 -7.17 -6.89
N ASP A 546 -6.96 -5.93 -6.43
CA ASP A 546 -6.72 -5.60 -5.03
C ASP A 546 -8.04 -5.48 -4.26
N ASN A 547 -9.09 -4.97 -4.89
CA ASN A 547 -10.33 -4.59 -4.26
C ASN A 547 -11.48 -5.58 -4.56
N SER A 548 -11.55 -6.12 -5.78
CA SER A 548 -12.61 -7.05 -6.22
C SER A 548 -12.05 -8.13 -7.15
N PRO A 549 -11.18 -9.04 -6.67
CA PRO A 549 -10.59 -10.10 -7.50
C PRO A 549 -11.64 -11.00 -8.19
N ASP A 550 -12.78 -11.23 -7.56
CA ASP A 550 -13.93 -11.97 -8.10
C ASP A 550 -14.55 -11.32 -9.35
N PHE A 551 -14.44 -9.99 -9.48
CA PHE A 551 -14.90 -9.26 -10.66
C PHE A 551 -14.12 -9.63 -11.93
N HIS A 552 -12.95 -10.25 -11.78
CA HIS A 552 -12.12 -10.72 -12.89
C HIS A 552 -12.43 -12.17 -13.30
N ASP A 553 -13.34 -12.86 -12.61
CA ASP A 553 -13.75 -14.19 -13.01
C ASP A 553 -14.52 -14.14 -14.35
N PRO A 554 -14.37 -15.14 -15.22
CA PRO A 554 -15.09 -15.18 -16.49
C PRO A 554 -16.61 -15.04 -16.31
N GLY A 555 -17.22 -14.00 -16.90
CA GLY A 555 -18.67 -13.74 -16.82
C GLY A 555 -19.13 -12.92 -15.61
N ALA A 556 -18.22 -12.52 -14.71
CA ALA A 556 -18.56 -11.73 -13.52
C ALA A 556 -19.11 -10.35 -13.89
N PHE A 557 -18.45 -9.63 -14.81
CA PHE A 557 -18.90 -8.31 -15.28
C PHE A 557 -20.36 -8.35 -15.78
N GLU A 558 -20.72 -9.32 -16.62
CA GLU A 558 -22.07 -9.45 -17.17
C GLU A 558 -23.12 -9.70 -16.09
N THR A 559 -22.73 -10.35 -15.00
CA THR A 559 -23.60 -10.63 -13.86
C THR A 559 -23.86 -9.34 -13.08
N TYR A 560 -22.79 -8.65 -12.67
CA TYR A 560 -22.90 -7.39 -11.91
C TYR A 560 -23.51 -6.25 -12.73
N TRP A 561 -23.22 -6.18 -14.03
CA TRP A 561 -23.77 -5.14 -14.90
C TRP A 561 -25.30 -5.17 -14.91
N LYS A 562 -25.92 -6.36 -14.92
CA LYS A 562 -27.39 -6.50 -14.90
C LYS A 562 -28.03 -5.93 -13.63
N GLU A 563 -27.29 -5.82 -12.53
CA GLU A 563 -27.80 -5.27 -11.27
C GLU A 563 -27.84 -3.75 -11.26
N VAL A 564 -27.01 -3.09 -12.08
CA VAL A 564 -26.84 -1.63 -12.08
C VAL A 564 -27.28 -0.97 -13.39
N GLU A 565 -27.43 -1.73 -14.48
CA GLU A 565 -27.76 -1.17 -15.78
C GLU A 565 -29.12 -0.47 -15.79
N HIS A 566 -29.16 0.69 -16.44
CA HIS A 566 -30.36 1.47 -16.65
C HIS A 566 -30.25 2.18 -18.01
N ARG A 567 -31.38 2.35 -18.70
CA ARG A 567 -31.43 2.93 -20.05
C ARG A 567 -32.46 4.04 -20.11
N GLY A 568 -32.05 5.17 -20.69
CA GLY A 568 -32.94 6.27 -21.06
C GLY A 568 -33.13 7.35 -19.98
N LYS A 569 -33.88 8.39 -20.36
CA LYS A 569 -34.60 9.25 -19.39
C LYS A 569 -35.83 8.48 -18.91
N ASP A 570 -36.25 8.80 -17.69
CA ASP A 570 -37.46 8.23 -17.10
C ASP A 570 -38.73 8.46 -17.93
#